data_AF-A0A2V8JEM2-F1
#
_entry.id   AF-A0A2V8JEM2-F1
#
_cell.length_a   1.000
_cell.length_b   1.000
_cell.length_c   1.000
_cell.angle_alpha   90.00
_cell.angle_beta   90.00
_cell.angle_gamma   90.00
#
_symmetry.space_group_name_H-M   'P 1'
#
loop_
_entity.id
_entity.type
_entity.pdbx_description
1 polymer ?
#
loop_
_entity_poly.entity_id
_entity_poly.type
_entity_poly.pdbx_seq_one_letter_code
_entity_poly.pdbx_strand_id
1 'polypeptide(L)'
;MSKARVSRHPEAGKSVYIRRKNLLLDQAKIDRAKRIFKASTETEAIHRALDAVADLEAFRRELEKGFDILVGDGGFSDRFARWNYTFIP
;
A
#
# COMPACT_ATOMS: atom_id res chain seq x y z
N MET A 1 6.69 15.83 -44.21
CA MET A 1 5.99 14.91 -43.28
C MET A 1 6.96 14.50 -42.18
N SER A 2 6.92 15.18 -41.03
CA SER A 2 7.86 14.94 -39.92
C SER A 2 7.21 14.02 -38.88
N LYS A 3 7.77 12.82 -38.67
CA LYS A 3 7.34 11.92 -37.60
C LYS A 3 7.88 12.43 -36.27
N ALA A 4 6.98 12.85 -35.38
CA ALA A 4 7.30 13.17 -34.00
C ALA A 4 7.89 11.93 -33.31
N ARG A 5 9.12 12.04 -32.80
CA ARG A 5 9.69 11.03 -31.89
C ARG A 5 9.03 11.21 -30.54
N VAL A 6 8.24 10.21 -30.14
CA VAL A 6 7.75 10.07 -28.76
C VAL A 6 8.98 9.85 -27.88
N SER A 7 9.41 10.90 -27.21
CA SER A 7 10.38 10.86 -26.12
C SER A 7 9.75 10.14 -24.93
N ARG A 8 9.90 8.82 -24.87
CA ARG A 8 9.69 8.06 -23.64
C ARG A 8 10.77 8.50 -22.65
N HIS A 9 10.42 9.35 -21.71
CA HIS A 9 11.21 9.56 -20.50
C HIS A 9 11.18 8.25 -19.70
N PRO A 10 12.30 7.54 -19.52
CA PRO A 10 12.35 6.51 -18.49
C PRO A 10 12.24 7.25 -17.15
N GLU A 11 11.16 6.99 -16.42
CA GLU A 11 11.03 7.27 -14.99
C GLU A 11 12.38 6.98 -14.34
N ALA A 12 12.98 7.99 -13.72
CA ALA A 12 14.29 7.92 -13.11
C ALA A 12 14.32 6.76 -12.11
N GLY A 13 14.88 5.63 -12.53
CA GLY A 13 14.97 4.45 -11.71
C GLY A 13 15.77 4.80 -10.45
N LYS A 14 15.08 4.84 -9.31
CA LYS A 14 15.75 4.84 -8.00
C LYS A 14 16.80 3.74 -8.06
N SER A 15 18.07 4.09 -7.88
CA SER A 15 19.14 3.11 -7.88
C SER A 15 18.89 2.14 -6.73
N VAL A 16 18.46 0.93 -7.05
CA VAL A 16 18.21 -0.09 -6.04
C VAL A 16 19.57 -0.55 -5.54
N TYR A 17 19.95 -0.10 -4.35
CA TYR A 17 21.20 -0.49 -3.72
C TYR A 17 21.07 -1.90 -3.15
N ILE A 18 21.32 -2.91 -3.98
CA ILE A 18 21.23 -4.32 -3.60
C ILE A 18 22.56 -4.76 -2.97
N ARG A 19 22.52 -5.22 -1.72
CA ARG A 19 23.62 -5.97 -1.09
C ARG A 19 23.19 -7.39 -0.80
N ARG A 20 24.07 -8.36 -1.08
CA ARG A 20 23.91 -9.73 -0.63
C ARG A 20 23.95 -9.80 0.90
N LYS A 21 23.06 -10.59 1.48
CA LYS A 21 22.98 -10.86 2.93
C LYS A 21 22.96 -12.36 3.15
N ASN A 22 23.64 -12.82 4.20
CA ASN A 22 23.56 -14.19 4.67
C ASN A 22 22.76 -14.16 5.97
N LEU A 23 21.48 -14.53 5.90
CA LEU A 23 20.54 -14.53 7.02
C LEU A 23 19.98 -15.93 7.22
N LEU A 24 19.70 -16.28 8.47
CA LEU A 24 18.92 -17.47 8.80
C LEU A 24 17.45 -17.03 8.97
N LEU A 25 16.61 -17.43 8.02
CA LEU A 25 15.19 -17.08 7.99
C LEU A 25 14.34 -18.35 7.98
N ASP A 26 13.14 -18.24 8.52
CA ASP A 26 12.16 -19.32 8.52
C ASP A 26 11.56 -19.50 7.12
N GLN A 27 11.83 -20.64 6.50
CA GLN A 27 11.37 -20.98 5.14
C GLN A 27 9.84 -20.94 5.02
N ALA A 28 9.10 -21.36 6.05
CA ALA A 28 7.64 -21.38 6.00
C ALA A 28 7.05 -19.97 5.86
N LYS A 29 7.71 -18.97 6.43
CA LYS A 29 7.33 -17.56 6.27
C LYS A 29 7.62 -17.06 4.86
N ILE A 30 8.74 -17.46 4.27
CA ILE A 30 9.10 -17.13 2.88
C ILE A 30 8.09 -17.74 1.91
N ASP A 31 7.74 -19.02 2.08
CA ASP A 31 6.75 -19.70 1.23
C ASP A 31 5.36 -19.09 1.34
N ARG A 32 4.99 -18.63 2.54
CA ARG A 32 3.74 -17.87 2.74
C ARG A 32 3.80 -16.52 2.02
N ALA A 33 4.91 -15.79 2.13
CA ALA A 33 5.10 -14.51 1.43
C ALA A 33 5.03 -14.71 -0.10
N LYS A 34 5.68 -15.75 -0.64
CA LYS A 34 5.59 -16.09 -2.07
C LYS A 34 4.15 -16.29 -2.53
N ARG A 35 3.33 -17.01 -1.75
CA ARG A 35 1.91 -17.25 -2.06
C ARG A 35 1.08 -15.96 -2.01
N ILE A 36 1.26 -15.16 -0.96
CA ILE A 36 0.52 -13.88 -0.80
C ILE A 36 0.85 -12.92 -1.94
N PHE A 37 2.13 -12.74 -2.24
CA PHE A 37 2.58 -11.78 -3.23
C PHE A 37 2.64 -12.35 -4.66
N LYS A 38 2.31 -13.63 -4.85
CA LYS A 38 2.48 -14.36 -6.13
C LYS A 38 3.88 -14.19 -6.73
N ALA A 39 4.89 -14.22 -5.87
CA ALA A 39 6.28 -13.99 -6.26
C ALA A 39 6.91 -15.25 -6.84
N SER A 40 7.69 -15.08 -7.90
CA SER A 40 8.41 -16.16 -8.58
C SER A 40 9.61 -16.66 -7.76
N THR A 41 10.28 -15.75 -7.06
CA THR A 41 11.48 -16.03 -6.26
C THR A 41 11.34 -15.63 -4.80
N GLU A 42 12.18 -16.19 -3.94
CA GLU A 42 12.26 -15.79 -2.53
C GLU A 42 12.72 -14.35 -2.36
N THR A 43 13.73 -13.93 -3.14
CA THR A 43 14.23 -12.55 -3.15
C THR A 43 13.11 -11.56 -3.50
N GLU A 44 12.32 -11.84 -4.53
CA GLU A 44 11.16 -11.01 -4.90
C GLU A 44 10.12 -10.97 -3.76
N ALA A 45 9.82 -12.11 -3.14
CA ALA A 45 8.88 -12.18 -2.03
C ALA A 45 9.36 -11.35 -0.82
N ILE A 46 10.66 -11.42 -0.50
CA ILE A 46 11.27 -10.65 0.59
C ILE A 46 11.21 -9.16 0.27
N HIS A 47 11.56 -8.74 -0.94
CA HIS A 47 11.46 -7.32 -1.33
C HIS A 47 10.02 -6.81 -1.23
N ARG A 48 9.04 -7.54 -1.79
CA ARG A 48 7.62 -7.16 -1.69
C ARG A 48 7.11 -7.14 -0.26
N ALA A 49 7.58 -8.05 0.59
CA ALA A 49 7.22 -8.04 2.01
C ALA A 49 7.76 -6.78 2.71
N LEU A 50 8.98 -6.33 2.38
CA LEU A 50 9.56 -5.10 2.92
C LEU A 50 8.82 -3.86 2.42
N ASP A 51 8.46 -3.81 1.14
CA ASP A 51 7.66 -2.71 0.57
C ASP A 51 6.29 -2.64 1.26
N ALA A 52 5.63 -3.79 1.45
CA ALA A 52 4.33 -3.87 2.11
C ALA A 52 4.34 -3.36 3.56
N VAL A 53 5.48 -3.45 4.27
CA VAL A 53 5.61 -2.87 5.62
C VAL A 53 5.58 -1.34 5.56
N ALA A 54 6.24 -0.75 4.57
CA ALA A 54 6.21 0.71 4.36
C ALA A 54 4.81 1.17 3.96
N ASP A 55 4.15 0.45 3.06
CA ASP A 55 2.78 0.76 2.62
C ASP A 55 1.78 0.64 3.77
N LEU A 56 1.91 -0.39 4.61
CA LEU A 56 1.05 -0.56 5.78
C LEU A 56 1.20 0.59 6.77
N GLU A 57 2.44 1.05 7.01
CA GLU A 57 2.68 2.19 7.91
C GLU A 57 2.10 3.49 7.35
N ALA A 58 2.25 3.73 6.03
CA ALA A 58 1.62 4.86 5.37
C ALA A 58 0.09 4.81 5.46
N PHE A 59 -0.50 3.64 5.22
CA PHE A 59 -1.94 3.41 5.32
C PHE A 59 -2.46 3.64 6.75
N ARG A 60 -1.75 3.14 7.77
CA ARG A 60 -2.12 3.33 9.18
C ARG A 60 -2.16 4.80 9.56
N ARG A 61 -1.15 5.58 9.15
CA ARG A 61 -1.10 7.03 9.40
C ARG A 61 -2.26 7.76 8.74
N GLU A 62 -2.61 7.36 7.53
CA GLU A 62 -3.72 7.98 6.82
C GLU A 62 -5.08 7.64 7.44
N LEU A 63 -5.26 6.38 7.89
CA LEU A 63 -6.43 5.99 8.66
C LEU A 63 -6.55 6.78 9.96
N GLU A 64 -5.47 6.94 10.71
CA GLU A 64 -5.46 7.68 11.97
C GLU A 64 -5.91 9.13 11.78
N LYS A 65 -5.37 9.83 10.78
CA LYS A 65 -5.85 11.18 10.42
C LYS A 65 -7.33 11.19 10.05
N GLY A 66 -7.78 10.20 9.27
CA GLY A 66 -9.19 10.08 8.87
C GLY A 66 -10.11 9.89 10.07
N PHE A 67 -9.68 9.09 11.05
CA PHE A 67 -10.40 8.92 12.31
C PHE A 67 -10.40 10.19 13.16
N ASP A 68 -9.29 10.91 13.25
CA ASP A 68 -9.22 12.20 13.97
C ASP A 68 -10.19 13.22 13.40
N ILE A 69 -10.30 13.30 12.06
CA ILE A 69 -11.28 14.15 11.38
C ILE A 69 -12.70 13.70 11.72
N LEU A 70 -12.97 12.40 11.66
CA LEU A 70 -14.31 11.85 11.96
C LEU A 70 -14.73 12.05 13.41
N VAL A 71 -13.81 11.94 14.35
CA VAL A 71 -14.07 12.13 15.79
C VAL A 71 -14.18 13.62 16.12
N GLY A 72 -13.38 14.48 15.49
CA GLY A 72 -13.43 15.93 15.66
C GLY A 72 -14.70 16.58 15.10
N ASP A 73 -15.35 15.97 14.10
CA ASP A 73 -16.55 16.47 13.42
C ASP A 73 -17.87 15.96 14.05
N GLY A 74 -17.85 15.54 15.32
CA GLY A 74 -19.05 15.05 16.05
C GLY A 74 -19.19 13.52 16.11
N GLY A 75 -18.25 12.77 15.54
CA GLY A 75 -18.22 11.31 15.60
C GLY A 75 -18.97 10.60 14.46
N PHE A 76 -18.62 9.33 14.26
CA PHE A 76 -19.11 8.48 13.16
C PHE A 76 -20.64 8.37 13.10
N SER A 77 -21.32 8.45 14.25
CA SER A 77 -22.78 8.36 14.35
C SER A 77 -23.50 9.63 13.88
N ASP A 78 -22.90 10.80 14.02
CA ASP A 78 -23.57 12.08 13.78
C ASP A 78 -23.71 12.38 12.27
N ARG A 79 -22.72 11.98 11.46
CA ARG A 79 -22.78 12.09 9.99
C ARG A 79 -23.86 11.23 9.33
N PHE A 80 -24.19 10.08 9.92
CA PHE A 80 -25.23 9.19 9.40
C PHE A 80 -26.60 9.40 10.07
N ALA A 81 -26.66 10.07 11.23
CA ALA A 81 -27.92 10.51 11.83
C ALA A 81 -28.70 11.49 10.92
N ARG A 82 -28.02 12.21 10.01
CA ARG A 82 -28.66 13.08 9.00
C ARG A 82 -29.42 12.31 7.89
N TRP A 83 -29.26 10.99 7.81
CA TRP A 83 -29.90 10.15 6.80
C TRP A 83 -31.06 9.30 7.33
N ASN A 84 -31.74 9.74 8.41
CA ASN A 84 -32.98 9.08 8.82
C ASN A 84 -34.16 10.04 9.00
N TYR A 85 -35.23 9.69 8.26
CA TYR A 85 -36.63 10.13 8.30
C TYR A 85 -37.08 11.30 7.39
N THR A 86 -37.40 10.94 6.14
CA THR A 86 -38.74 11.25 5.61
C THR A 86 -39.36 9.96 5.05
N PHE A 87 -40.01 9.19 5.91
CA PHE A 87 -41.03 8.23 5.46
C PHE A 87 -42.25 9.07 5.09
N ILE A 88 -42.42 9.33 3.78
CA ILE A 88 -43.61 9.98 3.24
C ILE A 88 -44.70 8.90 3.20
N PRO A 89 -45.87 9.12 3.84
CA PRO A 89 -46.92 8.10 4.00
C PRO A 89 -47.47 7.59 2.67
#